data_AF-A0A9D9LFE7-F1
#
_entry.id   AF-A0A9D9LFE7-F1
#
_cell.length_a   1.000
_cell.length_b   1.000
_cell.length_c   1.000
_cell.angle_alpha   90.00
_cell.angle_beta   90.00
_cell.angle_gamma   90.00
#
_symmetry.space_group_name_H-M   'P 1'
#
loop_
_entity.id
_entity.type
_entity.pdbx_description
1 polymer ?
#
loop_
_entity_poly.entity_id
_entity_poly.type
_entity_poly.pdbx_seq_one_letter_code
_entity_poly.pdbx_strand_id
1 'polypeptide(L)' 'EFMPLAQGRMKRKLMAAAIALEGGVGRVILAPANVAQPVTSALEGRGTVIS' A
#
# COMPACT_ATOMS: atom_id res chain seq x y z
N GLU A 1 -13.77 4.34 -4.33
CA GLU A 1 -13.29 5.65 -3.84
C GLU A 1 -13.15 5.60 -2.31
N PHE A 2 -11.96 5.26 -1.78
CA PHE A 2 -11.73 5.06 -0.33
C PHE A 2 -10.97 6.22 0.33
N MET A 3 -10.51 7.18 -0.45
CA MET A 3 -9.69 8.30 0.02
C MET A 3 -10.38 9.17 1.09
N PRO A 4 -11.71 9.41 1.05
CA PRO A 4 -12.41 10.15 2.12
C PRO A 4 -12.42 9.42 3.47
N LEU A 5 -12.31 8.09 3.46
CA LEU A 5 -12.33 7.24 4.66
C LEU A 5 -10.95 7.16 5.33
N ALA A 6 -9.89 7.51 4.61
CA ALA A 6 -8.53 7.45 5.10
C ALA A 6 -8.16 8.71 5.88
N GLN A 7 -7.76 8.53 7.13
CA GLN A 7 -7.37 9.62 8.02
C GLN A 7 -5.92 9.49 8.49
N GLY A 8 -5.36 10.62 8.95
CA GLY A 8 -4.05 10.67 9.58
C GLY A 8 -2.90 10.07 8.75
N ARG A 9 -2.12 9.18 9.37
CA ARG A 9 -0.96 8.51 8.72
C ARG A 9 -1.40 7.62 7.54
N MET A 10 -2.62 7.07 7.56
CA MET A 10 -3.09 6.21 6.49
C MET A 10 -3.44 6.99 5.21
N LYS A 11 -4.02 8.19 5.35
CA LYS A 11 -4.25 9.09 4.21
C LYS A 11 -2.98 9.36 3.42
N ARG A 12 -1.87 9.64 4.10
CA ARG A 12 -0.56 9.86 3.46
C ARG A 12 -0.05 8.63 2.71
N LYS A 13 -0.21 7.43 3.28
CA LYS A 13 0.18 6.18 2.62
C LYS A 13 -0.62 5.94 1.34
N LEU A 14 -1.93 6.17 1.38
CA LEU A 14 -2.79 6.01 0.20
C LEU A 14 -2.53 7.07 -0.86
N MET A 15 -2.28 8.33 -0.48
CA MET A 15 -1.90 9.37 -1.46
C MET A 15 -0.59 9.02 -2.16
N ALA A 16 0.42 8.54 -1.43
CA ALA A 16 1.68 8.10 -2.03
C ALA A 16 1.49 6.89 -2.96
N ALA A 17 0.63 5.93 -2.58
CA ALA A 17 0.29 4.79 -3.43
C ALA A 17 -0.41 5.24 -4.72
N ALA A 18 -1.36 6.18 -4.62
CA ALA A 18 -2.05 6.73 -5.79
C ALA A 18 -1.08 7.42 -6.75
N ILE A 19 -0.18 8.29 -6.25
CA ILE A 19 0.85 8.95 -7.07
C ILE A 19 1.76 7.93 -7.76
N ALA A 20 2.13 6.84 -7.07
CA ALA A 20 2.96 5.79 -7.67
C ALA A 20 2.25 5.06 -8.81
N LEU A 21 0.97 4.72 -8.63
CA LEU A 21 0.15 4.08 -9.66
C LEU A 21 -0.05 5.01 -10.87
N GLU A 22 -0.37 6.29 -10.62
CA GLU A 22 -0.46 7.32 -11.66
C GLU A 22 0.87 7.51 -12.41
N GLY A 23 2.00 7.33 -11.71
CA GLY A 23 3.34 7.33 -12.28
C GLY A 23 3.72 6.07 -13.06
N GLY A 24 2.80 5.11 -13.23
CA GLY A 24 3.01 3.89 -14.03
C GLY A 24 3.51 2.68 -13.24
N VAL A 25 3.54 2.73 -11.91
CA VAL A 25 3.80 1.54 -11.09
C VAL A 25 2.63 0.57 -11.23
N GLY A 26 2.89 -0.69 -11.57
CA GLY A 26 1.81 -1.67 -11.80
C GLY A 26 1.12 -2.20 -10.54
N ARG A 27 1.72 -2.04 -9.35
CA ARG A 27 1.17 -2.50 -8.07
C ARG A 27 1.88 -1.85 -6.89
N VAL A 28 1.11 -1.44 -5.88
CA VAL A 28 1.61 -0.98 -4.57
C VAL A 28 1.05 -1.89 -3.47
N ILE A 29 1.90 -2.30 -2.53
CA ILE A 29 1.50 -3.18 -1.42
C ILE A 29 1.82 -2.48 -0.09
N LEU A 30 0.79 -2.23 0.72
CA LEU A 30 0.93 -1.77 2.09
C LEU A 30 0.87 -2.97 3.04
N ALA A 31 2.04 -3.41 3.51
CA ALA A 31 2.19 -4.59 4.35
C ALA A 31 2.79 -4.25 5.74
N PRO A 32 2.52 -5.06 6.77
CA PRO A 32 3.14 -4.92 8.08
C PRO A 32 4.65 -5.18 8.03
N ALA A 33 5.44 -4.34 8.71
CA ALA A 33 6.89 -4.47 8.77
C ALA A 33 7.39 -5.34 9.95
N ASN A 34 6.51 -5.65 10.90
CA ASN A 34 6.83 -6.33 12.16
C ASN A 34 6.59 -7.85 12.12
N VAL A 35 6.55 -8.45 10.92
CA VAL A 35 6.37 -9.90 10.73
C VAL A 35 7.67 -10.53 10.24
N ALA A 36 7.77 -11.86 10.37
CA ALA A 36 8.88 -12.61 9.77
C ALA A 36 8.84 -12.48 8.24
N GLN A 37 10.00 -12.23 7.62
CA GLN A 37 10.15 -12.05 6.17
C GLN A 37 9.11 -11.07 5.57
N PRO A 38 9.12 -9.79 5.98
CA PRO A 38 8.05 -8.84 5.67
C PRO A 38 7.92 -8.55 4.17
N VAL A 39 9.04 -8.50 3.44
CA VAL A 39 9.04 -8.27 1.99
C VAL A 39 8.45 -9.46 1.23
N THR A 40 8.93 -10.68 1.51
CA THR A 40 8.40 -11.91 0.88
C THR A 40 6.91 -12.06 1.16
N SER A 41 6.50 -11.88 2.42
CA SER A 41 5.09 -11.92 2.81
C SER A 41 4.24 -10.89 2.05
N ALA A 42 4.76 -9.67 1.85
CA ALA A 42 4.07 -8.64 1.07
C ALA A 42 3.91 -9.04 -0.39
N LEU A 43 4.97 -9.57 -1.01
CA LEU A 43 4.95 -10.03 -2.42
C LEU A 43 4.00 -11.21 -2.63
N GLU A 44 3.82 -12.07 -1.62
CA GLU A 44 2.80 -13.13 -1.58
C GLU A 44 1.35 -12.58 -1.45
N GLY A 45 1.18 -11.27 -1.33
CA GLY A 45 -0.12 -10.61 -1.22
C GLY A 45 -0.61 -10.41 0.21
N ARG A 46 0.22 -10.64 1.24
CA ARG A 46 -0.17 -10.36 2.63
C ARG A 46 -0.10 -8.86 2.91
N GLY A 47 -1.26 -8.24 2.99
CA GLY A 47 -1.42 -6.80 3.27
C GLY A 47 -2.53 -6.21 2.40
N THR A 48 -2.49 -4.90 2.21
CA THR A 48 -3.37 -4.23 1.25
C THR A 48 -2.67 -4.10 -0.08
N VAL A 49 -3.16 -4.84 -1.08
CA VAL A 49 -2.70 -4.75 -2.46
C VAL A 49 -3.53 -3.71 -3.19
N ILE A 50 -2.86 -2.76 -3.85
CA ILE A 50 -3.45 -1.66 -4.59
C ILE A 50 -2.88 -1.72 -6.01
N SER A 51 -3.75 -1.72 -7.00
CA SER A 51 -3.42 -1.79 -8.43
C SER A 51 -4.42 -0.98 -9.23
#